data_AF-A0A832N145-F1
#
_entry.id   AF-A0A832N145-F1
#
_cell.length_a   1.000
_cell.length_b   1.000
_cell.length_c   1.000
_cell.angle_alpha   90.00
_cell.angle_beta   90.00
_cell.angle_gamma   90.00
#
_symmetry.space_group_name_H-M   'P 1'
#
loop_
_entity.id
_entity.type
_entity.pdbx_description
1 polymer ?
#
loop_
_entity_poly.entity_id
_entity_poly.type
_entity_poly.pdbx_seq_one_letter_code
_entity_poly.pdbx_strand_id
1 'polypeptide(L)'
;VLIEKQYEFFMGGELKPLKLQDIAEDLGFNESTISRAISGKYLETENGIYSFKDFFSNAIGNISTAEIKNFIQRLISSEDKSKPLSDKIIHEMIEQRFGIQMVRRSVAKYRQELDLPSFKERRFLYQLSML
;
A
#
# COMPACT_ATOMS: atom_id res chain seq x y z
N VAL A 1 -22.23 4.82 8.22
CA VAL A 1 -21.09 3.95 7.80
C VAL A 1 -19.90 3.97 8.75
N LEU A 2 -18.99 4.96 8.71
CA LEU A 2 -17.76 4.90 9.54
C LEU A 2 -18.08 4.81 11.04
N ILE A 3 -18.96 5.70 11.54
CA ILE A 3 -19.40 5.70 12.94
C ILE A 3 -20.05 4.36 13.32
N GLU A 4 -20.87 3.77 12.44
CA GLU A 4 -21.52 2.48 12.69
C GLU A 4 -20.50 1.34 12.78
N LYS A 5 -19.54 1.28 11.85
CA LYS A 5 -18.53 0.21 11.79
C LYS A 5 -17.48 0.35 12.90
N GLN A 6 -17.26 1.56 13.40
CA GLN A 6 -16.31 1.89 14.47
C GLN A 6 -16.99 2.36 15.75
N TYR A 7 -18.24 1.93 15.99
CA TYR A 7 -19.04 2.40 17.13
C TYR A 7 -18.30 2.21 18.47
N GLU A 8 -17.68 1.04 18.67
CA GLU A 8 -16.92 0.76 19.91
C GLU A 8 -15.77 1.75 20.12
N PHE A 9 -15.01 2.09 19.09
CA PHE A 9 -13.94 3.09 19.18
C PHE A 9 -14.48 4.45 19.66
N PHE A 10 -15.58 4.91 19.08
CA PHE A 10 -16.21 6.17 19.50
C PHE A 10 -16.86 6.11 20.89
N MET A 11 -17.09 4.92 21.44
CA MET A 11 -17.56 4.71 22.82
C MET A 11 -16.42 4.44 23.82
N GLY A 12 -15.16 4.69 23.43
CA GLY A 12 -13.98 4.51 24.28
C GLY A 12 -13.34 3.12 24.24
N GLY A 13 -13.80 2.26 23.33
CA GLY A 13 -13.20 0.96 23.03
C GLY A 13 -12.07 1.03 22.00
N GLU A 14 -11.65 -0.13 21.50
CA GLU A 14 -10.58 -0.23 20.52
C GLU A 14 -11.05 -0.03 19.07
N LEU A 15 -10.14 0.41 18.22
CA LEU A 15 -10.38 0.52 16.77
C LEU A 15 -10.50 -0.87 16.15
N LYS A 16 -11.59 -1.13 15.45
CA LYS A 16 -11.78 -2.41 14.74
C LYS A 16 -11.04 -2.39 13.40
N PRO A 17 -10.43 -3.51 12.98
CA PRO A 17 -9.93 -3.65 11.63
C PRO A 17 -11.04 -3.40 10.61
N LEU A 18 -10.82 -2.46 9.69
CA LEU A 18 -11.78 -2.09 8.65
C LEU A 18 -11.03 -1.85 7.34
N LYS A 19 -11.33 -2.61 6.29
CA LYS A 19 -10.70 -2.38 4.98
C LYS A 19 -11.48 -1.30 4.24
N LEU A 20 -10.74 -0.42 3.55
CA LEU A 20 -11.35 0.61 2.71
C LEU A 20 -12.14 0.00 1.54
N GLN A 21 -11.68 -1.15 1.04
CA GLN A 21 -12.36 -1.92 0.00
C GLN A 21 -13.77 -2.35 0.43
N ASP A 22 -13.92 -2.92 1.63
CA ASP A 22 -15.22 -3.38 2.13
C ASP A 22 -16.24 -2.23 2.17
N ILE A 23 -15.81 -1.03 2.60
CA ILE A 23 -16.67 0.16 2.59
C ILE A 23 -16.99 0.64 1.17
N ALA A 24 -16.04 0.51 0.25
CA ALA A 24 -16.26 0.89 -1.13
C ALA A 24 -17.28 -0.03 -1.80
N GLU A 25 -17.20 -1.34 -1.55
CA GLU A 25 -18.16 -2.35 -2.01
C GLU A 25 -19.55 -2.15 -1.40
N ASP A 26 -19.64 -1.96 -0.07
CA ASP A 26 -20.90 -1.67 0.64
C ASP A 26 -21.62 -0.44 0.06
N LEU A 27 -20.86 0.54 -0.45
CA LEU A 27 -21.40 1.79 -1.00
C LEU A 27 -21.50 1.81 -2.53
N GLY A 28 -21.09 0.75 -3.22
CA GLY A 28 -21.10 0.69 -4.69
C GLY A 28 -20.13 1.66 -5.37
N PHE A 29 -19.04 2.05 -4.70
CA PHE A 29 -17.99 2.91 -5.26
C PHE A 29 -16.68 2.14 -5.46
N ASN A 30 -15.84 2.64 -6.37
CA ASN A 30 -14.45 2.19 -6.43
C ASN A 30 -13.68 2.66 -5.18
N GLU A 31 -12.78 1.83 -4.66
CA GLU A 31 -11.95 2.18 -3.50
C GLU A 31 -11.21 3.52 -3.70
N SER A 32 -10.69 3.77 -4.91
CA SER A 32 -10.00 5.03 -5.23
C SER A 32 -10.91 6.27 -5.14
N THR A 33 -12.22 6.12 -5.35
CA THR A 33 -13.20 7.21 -5.20
C THR A 33 -13.36 7.57 -3.73
N ILE A 34 -13.55 6.58 -2.87
CA ILE A 34 -13.66 6.80 -1.42
C ILE A 34 -12.34 7.35 -0.86
N SER A 35 -11.20 6.77 -1.26
CA SER A 35 -9.86 7.20 -0.85
C SER A 35 -9.60 8.69 -1.14
N ARG A 36 -10.02 9.16 -2.32
CA ARG A 36 -9.94 10.59 -2.67
C ARG A 36 -10.92 11.42 -1.84
N ALA A 37 -12.16 10.96 -1.68
CA ALA A 37 -13.18 11.68 -0.94
C ALA A 37 -12.77 11.93 0.52
N ILE A 38 -12.06 11.00 1.15
CA ILE A 38 -11.61 11.13 2.55
C ILE A 38 -10.21 11.76 2.70
N SER A 39 -9.49 11.96 1.60
CA SER A 39 -8.11 12.47 1.67
C SER A 39 -8.07 13.90 2.16
N GLY A 40 -7.26 14.18 3.19
CA GLY A 40 -7.15 15.51 3.80
C GLY A 40 -8.36 15.90 4.66
N LYS A 41 -9.25 14.94 4.96
CA LYS A 41 -10.33 15.13 5.92
C LYS A 41 -9.91 14.55 7.27
N TYR A 42 -10.28 15.27 8.31
CA TYR A 42 -9.98 14.92 9.70
C TYR A 42 -11.28 14.90 10.48
N LEU A 43 -11.29 14.14 11.56
CA LEU A 43 -12.42 13.96 12.45
C LEU A 43 -11.94 14.24 13.87
N GLU A 44 -12.57 15.21 14.52
CA GLU A 44 -12.36 15.52 15.92
C GLU A 44 -13.19 14.56 16.77
N THR A 45 -12.54 13.93 17.75
CA THR A 45 -13.14 13.00 18.70
C THR A 45 -12.77 13.41 20.12
N GLU A 46 -13.42 12.82 21.12
CA GLU A 46 -13.07 13.05 22.53
C GLU A 46 -11.61 12.71 22.85
N ASN A 47 -11.01 11.77 22.11
CA ASN A 47 -9.64 11.31 22.29
C ASN A 47 -8.61 12.02 21.39
N GLY A 48 -9.05 13.03 20.61
CA GLY A 48 -8.18 13.82 19.74
C GLY A 48 -8.65 13.85 18.29
N ILE A 49 -7.80 14.41 17.42
CA ILE A 49 -8.07 14.59 16.00
C ILE A 49 -7.41 13.47 15.20
N TYR A 50 -8.19 12.78 14.40
CA TYR A 50 -7.73 11.66 13.56
C TYR A 50 -7.94 11.97 12.09
N SER A 51 -7.03 11.50 11.24
CA SER A 51 -7.28 11.48 9.81
C SER A 51 -8.30 10.39 9.49
N PHE A 52 -9.16 10.60 8.50
CA PHE A 52 -10.09 9.54 8.10
C PHE A 52 -9.36 8.24 7.70
N LYS A 53 -8.13 8.34 7.20
CA LYS A 53 -7.34 7.17 6.77
C LYS A 53 -6.90 6.30 7.96
N ASP A 54 -6.83 6.86 9.15
CA ASP A 54 -6.35 6.15 10.35
C ASP A 54 -7.33 5.05 10.78
N PHE A 55 -8.60 5.18 10.40
CA PHE A 55 -9.66 4.21 10.69
C PHE A 55 -9.67 3.00 9.75
N PHE A 56 -8.81 2.98 8.72
CA PHE A 56 -8.76 1.90 7.74
C PHE A 56 -7.45 1.14 7.83
N SER A 57 -7.54 -0.18 7.98
CA SER A 57 -6.37 -1.06 8.00
C SER A 57 -5.80 -1.26 6.59
N ASN A 58 -4.49 -1.06 6.43
CA ASN A 58 -3.75 -1.20 5.17
C ASN A 58 -3.46 -2.66 4.77
N ALA A 59 -4.41 -3.58 4.96
CA ALA A 59 -4.26 -4.92 4.41
C ALA A 59 -4.63 -4.88 2.93
N ILE A 60 -3.67 -5.19 2.05
CA ILE A 60 -3.96 -5.46 0.63
C ILE A 60 -4.35 -6.93 0.56
N GLY A 61 -5.66 -7.22 0.51
CA GLY A 61 -6.16 -8.58 0.64
C GLY A 61 -5.88 -9.17 2.04
N ASN A 62 -5.21 -10.32 2.09
CA ASN A 62 -4.79 -11.01 3.34
C ASN A 62 -3.28 -10.91 3.61
N ILE A 63 -2.54 -10.14 2.81
CA ILE A 63 -1.09 -10.07 2.89
C ILE A 63 -0.66 -8.78 3.60
N SER A 64 0.28 -8.91 4.53
CA SER A 64 0.84 -7.77 5.23
C SER A 64 1.72 -6.91 4.31
N THR A 65 1.73 -5.60 4.53
CA THR A 65 2.64 -4.70 3.80
C THR A 65 4.12 -5.11 3.96
N ALA A 66 4.49 -5.63 5.13
CA ALA A 66 5.86 -6.10 5.40
C ALA A 66 6.26 -7.27 4.48
N GLU A 67 5.33 -8.19 4.21
CA GLU A 67 5.58 -9.33 3.33
C GLU A 67 5.77 -8.89 1.86
N ILE A 68 4.97 -7.93 1.38
CA ILE A 68 5.14 -7.34 0.05
C ILE A 68 6.50 -6.64 -0.06
N LYS A 69 6.87 -5.86 0.96
CA LYS A 69 8.18 -5.18 1.03
C LYS A 69 9.35 -6.16 0.97
N ASN A 70 9.29 -7.23 1.77
CA ASN A 70 10.29 -8.29 1.77
C ASN A 70 10.41 -8.96 0.39
N PHE A 71 9.29 -9.16 -0.30
CA PHE A 71 9.30 -9.72 -1.65
C PHE A 71 9.92 -8.77 -2.68
N ILE A 72 9.61 -7.47 -2.63
CA ILE A 72 10.25 -6.43 -3.47
C ILE A 72 11.77 -6.43 -3.27
N GLN A 73 12.23 -6.46 -2.01
CA GLN A 73 13.66 -6.50 -1.68
C GLN A 73 14.33 -7.72 -2.32
N ARG A 74 13.73 -8.91 -2.22
CA ARG A 74 14.26 -10.14 -2.82
C ARG A 74 14.32 -10.03 -4.35
N LEU A 75 13.25 -9.57 -4.99
CA LEU A 75 13.19 -9.41 -6.45
C LEU A 75 14.30 -8.50 -6.97
N ILE A 76 14.54 -7.36 -6.32
CA ILE A 76 15.59 -6.42 -6.71
C ILE A 76 16.98 -7.00 -6.41
N SER A 77 17.15 -7.69 -5.27
CA SER A 77 18.45 -8.26 -4.89
C SER A 77 18.90 -9.40 -5.83
N SER A 78 17.95 -10.13 -6.41
CA SER A 78 18.21 -11.24 -7.34
C SER A 78 17.92 -10.90 -8.80
N GLU A 79 17.76 -9.61 -9.15
CA GLU A 79 17.42 -9.22 -10.52
C GLU A 79 18.62 -9.39 -11.47
N ASP A 80 18.33 -9.61 -12.75
CA ASP A 80 19.34 -9.56 -13.80
C ASP A 80 19.82 -8.10 -13.98
N LYS A 81 21.09 -7.84 -13.65
CA LYS A 81 21.70 -6.51 -13.76
C LYS A 81 21.74 -5.97 -15.19
N SER A 82 21.75 -6.84 -16.20
CA SER A 82 21.66 -6.43 -17.61
C SER A 82 20.26 -5.96 -18.00
N LYS A 83 19.24 -6.45 -17.29
CA LYS A 83 17.82 -6.15 -17.53
C LYS A 83 17.06 -5.98 -16.20
N PRO A 84 17.27 -4.88 -15.46
CA PRO A 84 16.64 -4.65 -14.17
C PRO A 84 15.11 -4.64 -14.26
N LEU A 85 14.44 -5.00 -13.17
CA LEU A 85 12.98 -5.07 -13.14
C LEU A 85 12.36 -3.68 -13.01
N SER A 86 11.41 -3.35 -13.88
CA SER A 86 10.65 -2.10 -13.72
C SER A 86 9.59 -2.24 -12.61
N ASP A 87 9.17 -1.14 -12.01
CA ASP A 87 8.09 -1.14 -11.01
C ASP A 87 6.79 -1.76 -11.56
N LYS A 88 6.57 -1.69 -12.88
CA LYS A 88 5.45 -2.39 -13.56
C LYS A 88 5.58 -3.91 -13.45
N ILE A 89 6.76 -4.45 -13.75
CA ILE A 89 7.00 -5.89 -13.72
C ILE A 89 6.95 -6.38 -12.27
N ILE A 90 7.57 -5.66 -11.35
CA ILE A 90 7.53 -6.00 -9.91
C ILE A 90 6.08 -6.06 -9.42
N HIS A 91 5.23 -5.12 -9.82
CA HIS A 91 3.80 -5.15 -9.50
C HIS A 91 3.11 -6.41 -10.01
N GLU A 92 3.26 -6.73 -11.30
CA GLU A 92 2.66 -7.92 -11.91
C GLU A 92 3.11 -9.20 -11.19
N MET A 93 4.39 -9.28 -10.80
CA MET A 93 4.92 -10.41 -10.02
C MET A 93 4.33 -10.48 -8.61
N ILE A 94 4.06 -9.35 -7.95
CA ILE A 94 3.41 -9.33 -6.63
C ILE A 94 1.97 -9.85 -6.75
N GLU A 95 1.19 -9.33 -7.69
CA GLU A 95 -0.21 -9.77 -7.87
C GLU A 95 -0.29 -11.26 -8.20
N GLN A 96 0.59 -11.75 -9.09
CA GLN A 96 0.69 -13.17 -9.43
C GLN A 96 1.11 -14.03 -8.23
N ARG A 97 2.08 -13.56 -7.43
CA ARG A 97 2.61 -14.33 -6.31
C ARG A 97 1.60 -14.47 -5.17
N PHE A 98 0.86 -13.40 -4.89
CA PHE A 98 0.01 -13.30 -3.71
C PHE A 98 -1.48 -13.44 -4.01
N GLY A 99 -1.88 -13.44 -5.28
CA GLY A 99 -3.29 -13.50 -5.67
C GLY A 99 -4.08 -12.26 -5.22
N ILE A 100 -3.42 -11.11 -5.16
CA ILE A 100 -4.01 -9.83 -4.72
C ILE A 100 -4.09 -8.86 -5.89
N GLN A 101 -5.00 -7.87 -5.79
CA GLN A 101 -4.97 -6.69 -6.64
C GLN A 101 -4.40 -5.52 -5.86
N MET A 102 -3.48 -4.77 -6.47
CA MET A 102 -2.89 -3.60 -5.84
C MET A 102 -2.73 -2.44 -6.82
N VAL A 103 -2.46 -1.24 -6.29
CA VAL A 103 -2.20 -0.07 -7.13
C VAL A 103 -0.73 -0.07 -7.56
N ARG A 104 -0.46 0.07 -8.86
CA ARG A 104 0.89 0.17 -9.45
C ARG A 104 1.85 1.13 -8.74
N ARG A 105 1.34 2.27 -8.27
CA ARG A 105 2.14 3.29 -7.55
C ARG A 105 2.63 2.82 -6.17
N SER A 106 1.99 1.80 -5.57
CA SER A 106 2.39 1.27 -4.27
C SER A 106 3.77 0.60 -4.32
N VAL A 107 4.17 0.01 -5.45
CA VAL A 107 5.53 -0.53 -5.62
C VAL A 107 6.58 0.57 -5.50
N ALA A 108 6.39 1.70 -6.18
CA ALA A 108 7.32 2.83 -6.09
C ALA A 108 7.41 3.38 -4.66
N LYS A 109 6.26 3.52 -3.98
CA LYS A 109 6.21 3.95 -2.56
C LYS A 109 6.97 2.98 -1.66
N TYR A 110 6.71 1.68 -1.74
CA TYR A 110 7.38 0.68 -0.90
C TYR A 110 8.88 0.60 -1.19
N ARG A 111 9.28 0.76 -2.45
CA ARG A 111 10.68 0.80 -2.83
C ARG A 111 11.40 2.02 -2.24
N GLN A 112 10.75 3.19 -2.22
CA GLN A 112 11.26 4.38 -1.52
C GLN A 112 11.34 4.18 0.00
N GLU A 113 10.34 3.57 0.63
CA GLU A 113 10.35 3.26 2.07
C GLU A 113 11.41 2.21 2.46
N LEU A 114 11.96 1.47 1.49
CA LEU A 114 13.05 0.51 1.65
C LEU A 114 14.41 1.07 1.22
N ASP A 115 14.49 2.36 0.88
CA ASP A 115 15.69 3.01 0.34
C ASP A 115 16.28 2.30 -0.89
N LEU A 116 15.42 1.64 -1.68
CA LEU A 116 15.82 0.94 -2.88
C LEU A 116 15.82 1.90 -4.07
N PRO A 117 16.86 1.91 -4.92
CA PRO A 117 16.94 2.78 -6.10
C PRO A 117 15.92 2.42 -7.19
N SER A 118 15.54 3.39 -8.00
CA SER A 118 14.59 3.25 -9.11
C SER A 118 15.16 2.44 -10.26
N PHE A 119 14.29 1.95 -11.15
CA PHE A 119 14.74 1.23 -12.35
C PHE A 119 15.81 2.01 -13.13
N LYS A 120 15.65 3.32 -13.29
CA LYS A 120 16.61 4.17 -14.03
C LYS A 120 17.95 4.26 -13.28
N GLU A 121 17.90 4.48 -11.98
CA GLU A 121 19.09 4.57 -11.12
C GLU A 121 19.83 3.23 -11.08
N ARG A 122 19.12 2.12 -10.88
CA ARG A 122 19.70 0.77 -10.88
C ARG A 122 20.36 0.45 -12.21
N ARG A 123 19.70 0.76 -13.33
CA ARG A 123 20.29 0.58 -14.66
C ARG A 123 21.59 1.38 -14.81
N PHE A 124 21.62 2.63 -14.37
CA PHE A 124 22.83 3.46 -14.41
C PHE A 124 23.95 2.90 -13.52
N LEU A 125 23.64 2.54 -12.27
CA LEU A 125 24.59 2.00 -11.31
C LEU A 125 25.20 0.68 -11.78
N TYR A 126 24.39 -0.22 -12.35
CA TYR A 126 24.88 -1.50 -12.87
C TYR A 126 25.76 -1.31 -14.09
N GLN A 127 25.41 -0.40 -15.00
CA GLN A 127 26.26 -0.05 -16.14
C GLN A 127 27.62 0.48 -15.68
N LEU A 128 27.65 1.35 -14.66
CA LEU A 128 28.89 1.86 -14.10
C LEU A 128 29.75 0.73 -13.50
N SER A 129 29.14 -0.25 -12.84
CA SER A 129 29.86 -1.39 -12.25
C SER A 129 30.42 -2.40 -13.25
N MET A 130 30.06 -2.27 -14.54
CA MET A 130 30.55 -3.13 -15.63
C MET A 130 31.65 -2.45 -16.47
N LEU A 131 32.00 -1.20 -16.15
CA LEU A 131 33.13 -0.46 -16.70
C LEU A 131 34.38 -0.70 -15.84
#